data_AF-A0A948B737-F1
#
_entry.id   AF-A0A948B737-F1
#
_cell.length_a   1.000
_cell.length_b   1.000
_cell.length_c   1.000
_cell.angle_alpha   90.00
_cell.angle_beta   90.00
_cell.angle_gamma   90.00
#
_symmetry.space_group_name_H-M   'P 1'
#
loop_
_entity.id
_entity.type
_entity.pdbx_description
1 polymer ?
#
loop_
_entity_poly.entity_id
_entity_poly.type
_entity_poly.pdbx_seq_one_letter_code
_entity_poly.pdbx_strand_id
1 'polypeptide(L)'
;MIFANIDPIKRKITLISLPRDLYYNGRKINSIYRLYGMDELKRTLSFISGYKIDRYILIDMYAFMDVIDMIGGIDVHLDQAVIDPTYKTFDGGEWGTLYYRAGDHHLSGKQALRLARTRHTSSDFARSERQHLILEAIQTKALNFGFGDAESLKSMAEVILSRTETDINLAEAISYFFRYQSFKINGGYTVSSGNVLVSKYTGDLKREEYNCEEVEEQNPLQETLPAPLTAVPSTAEKSPPDPCANIEKGEYILLPHGDDWNTIRVFFNKIIEQGA
;
A
#
# COMPACT_ATOMS: atom_id res chain seq x y z
N MET A 1 2.79 -0.76 1.42
CA MET A 1 1.34 -0.50 1.59
C MET A 1 1.20 0.30 2.87
N ILE A 2 0.25 1.24 2.96
CA ILE A 2 0.08 2.09 4.13
C ILE A 2 -1.31 1.83 4.68
N PHE A 3 -1.38 1.45 5.95
CA PHE A 3 -2.62 1.37 6.70
C PHE A 3 -2.85 2.71 7.38
N ALA A 4 -3.99 3.35 7.11
CA ALA A 4 -4.38 4.62 7.72
C ALA A 4 -5.54 4.39 8.69
N ASN A 5 -5.31 4.67 9.97
CA ASN A 5 -6.36 4.74 10.98
C ASN A 5 -6.74 6.19 11.22
N ILE A 6 -8.03 6.51 11.10
CA ILE A 6 -8.57 7.83 11.40
C ILE A 6 -9.32 7.70 12.73
N ASP A 7 -8.88 8.44 13.74
CA ASP A 7 -9.53 8.53 15.05
C ASP A 7 -10.24 9.89 15.19
N PRO A 8 -11.58 9.94 15.04
CA PRO A 8 -12.36 11.17 15.16
C PRO A 8 -12.36 11.77 16.56
N ILE A 9 -12.17 10.95 17.60
CA ILE A 9 -12.21 11.38 19.01
C ILE A 9 -10.88 12.06 19.34
N LYS A 10 -9.76 11.45 18.98
CA LYS A 10 -8.41 12.00 19.19
C LYS A 10 -8.00 13.03 18.13
N ARG A 11 -8.81 13.23 17.07
CA ARG A 11 -8.52 14.09 15.91
C ARG A 11 -7.16 13.81 15.25
N LYS A 12 -6.87 12.53 15.10
CA LYS A 12 -5.56 12.02 14.68
C LYS A 12 -5.70 11.04 13.52
N ILE A 13 -4.76 11.08 12.60
CA ILE A 13 -4.58 10.07 11.54
C ILE A 13 -3.27 9.35 11.81
N THR A 14 -3.31 8.04 11.96
CA THR A 14 -2.14 7.20 12.23
C THR A 14 -1.79 6.41 10.99
N LEU A 15 -0.57 6.55 10.49
CA LEU A 15 -0.08 5.84 9.30
C LEU A 15 0.89 4.73 9.70
N ILE A 16 0.56 3.49 9.33
CA ILE A 16 1.38 2.31 9.60
C ILE A 16 1.75 1.66 8.27
N SER A 17 3.04 1.65 7.96
CA SER A 17 3.55 1.02 6.74
C SER A 17 3.74 -0.48 6.91
N LEU A 18 3.17 -1.25 5.98
CA LEU A 18 3.33 -2.69 5.84
C LEU A 18 4.25 -3.01 4.66
N PRO A 19 5.29 -3.84 4.86
CA PRO A 19 6.23 -4.19 3.82
C PRO A 19 5.57 -5.12 2.81
N ARG A 20 5.88 -4.90 1.53
CA ARG A 20 5.34 -5.67 0.41
C ARG A 20 5.76 -7.14 0.41
N ASP A 21 6.91 -7.42 1.01
CA ASP A 21 7.56 -8.73 1.07
C ASP A 21 7.13 -9.54 2.31
N LEU A 22 6.14 -9.03 3.07
CA LEU A 22 5.47 -9.78 4.14
C LEU A 22 4.84 -11.04 3.55
N TYR A 23 5.18 -12.19 4.12
CA TYR A 23 4.78 -13.50 3.63
C TYR A 23 3.54 -14.00 4.36
N TYR A 24 2.56 -14.43 3.59
CA TYR A 24 1.28 -14.91 4.06
C TYR A 24 0.78 -16.00 3.11
N ASN A 25 0.40 -17.18 3.64
CA ASN A 25 -0.15 -18.30 2.88
C ASN A 25 0.61 -18.60 1.57
N GLY A 26 1.90 -18.92 1.72
CA GLY A 26 2.74 -19.37 0.61
C GLY A 26 3.24 -18.29 -0.35
N ARG A 27 2.97 -17.00 -0.08
CA ARG A 27 3.34 -15.90 -1.00
C ARG A 27 3.59 -14.57 -0.30
N LYS A 28 4.24 -13.65 -1.01
CA LYS A 28 4.35 -12.26 -0.59
C LYS A 28 3.02 -11.53 -0.75
N ILE A 29 2.69 -10.67 0.19
CA ILE A 29 1.41 -9.98 0.28
C ILE A 29 1.09 -9.09 -0.94
N ASN A 30 2.12 -8.55 -1.60
CA ASN A 30 1.94 -7.77 -2.83
C ASN A 30 1.46 -8.59 -4.03
N SER A 31 1.59 -9.92 -3.99
CA SER A 31 1.06 -10.80 -5.02
C SER A 31 -0.45 -11.01 -4.91
N ILE A 32 -1.03 -10.83 -3.71
CA ILE A 32 -2.44 -11.15 -3.43
C ILE A 32 -3.37 -10.31 -4.29
N TYR A 33 -3.15 -8.99 -4.37
CA TYR A 33 -3.95 -8.13 -5.24
C TYR A 33 -3.90 -8.57 -6.71
N ARG A 34 -2.71 -8.95 -7.22
CA ARG A 34 -2.54 -9.38 -8.61
C ARG A 34 -3.27 -10.70 -8.90
N LEU A 35 -3.39 -11.58 -7.92
CA LEU A 35 -3.89 -12.94 -8.09
C LEU A 35 -5.38 -13.09 -7.74
N TYR A 36 -5.83 -12.38 -6.70
CA TYR A 36 -7.15 -12.57 -6.08
C TYR A 36 -7.95 -11.25 -5.98
N GLY A 37 -7.38 -10.12 -6.40
CA GLY A 37 -8.05 -8.83 -6.39
C GLY A 37 -8.01 -8.10 -5.03
N MET A 38 -8.64 -6.93 -4.98
CA MET A 38 -8.57 -6.03 -3.82
C MET A 38 -9.33 -6.55 -2.61
N ASP A 39 -10.48 -7.21 -2.79
CA ASP A 39 -11.27 -7.72 -1.67
C ASP A 39 -10.50 -8.74 -0.84
N GLU A 40 -9.76 -9.64 -1.50
CA GLU A 40 -8.93 -10.63 -0.81
C GLU A 40 -7.72 -9.99 -0.13
N LEU A 41 -7.13 -8.97 -0.75
CA LEU A 41 -6.08 -8.18 -0.11
C LEU A 41 -6.60 -7.48 1.15
N LYS A 42 -7.81 -6.88 1.12
CA LYS A 42 -8.44 -6.25 2.29
C LYS A 42 -8.65 -7.28 3.41
N ARG A 43 -9.20 -8.46 3.10
CA ARG A 43 -9.39 -9.54 4.10
C ARG A 43 -8.08 -9.98 4.71
N THR A 44 -7.06 -10.21 3.89
CA THR A 44 -5.72 -10.61 4.35
C THR A 44 -5.12 -9.55 5.28
N LEU A 45 -5.11 -8.29 4.85
CA LEU A 45 -4.57 -7.19 5.65
C LEU A 45 -5.38 -7.00 6.96
N SER A 46 -6.69 -7.23 6.93
CA SER A 46 -7.52 -7.21 8.14
C SER A 46 -7.18 -8.32 9.11
N PHE A 47 -6.94 -9.54 8.62
CA PHE A 47 -6.47 -10.65 9.45
C PHE A 47 -5.10 -10.35 10.10
N ILE A 48 -4.16 -9.81 9.31
CA ILE A 48 -2.80 -9.51 9.74
C ILE A 48 -2.77 -8.39 10.79
N SER A 49 -3.48 -7.30 10.53
CA SER A 49 -3.52 -6.13 11.44
C SER A 49 -4.41 -6.36 12.66
N GLY A 50 -5.43 -7.22 12.54
CA GLY A 50 -6.50 -7.36 13.54
C GLY A 50 -7.59 -6.29 13.43
N TYR A 51 -7.54 -5.42 12.41
CA TYR A 51 -8.50 -4.35 12.20
C TYR A 51 -9.24 -4.53 10.88
N LYS A 52 -10.55 -4.28 10.87
CA LYS A 52 -11.32 -4.24 9.63
C LYS A 52 -10.85 -3.06 8.76
N ILE A 53 -10.60 -3.31 7.48
CA ILE A 53 -10.29 -2.26 6.50
C ILE A 53 -11.61 -1.83 5.85
N ASP A 54 -12.05 -0.62 6.17
CA ASP A 54 -13.31 -0.09 5.67
C ASP A 54 -13.20 0.31 4.19
N ARG A 55 -12.16 1.08 3.87
CA ARG A 55 -11.93 1.68 2.56
C ARG A 55 -10.51 1.46 2.06
N TYR A 56 -10.30 1.59 0.75
CA TYR A 56 -8.96 1.51 0.15
C TYR A 56 -8.76 2.59 -0.91
N ILE A 57 -7.49 2.93 -1.15
CA ILE A 57 -7.04 3.79 -2.23
C ILE A 57 -5.86 3.08 -2.87
N LEU A 58 -6.02 2.65 -4.12
CA LEU A 58 -4.94 2.13 -4.95
C LEU A 58 -4.64 3.16 -6.03
N ILE A 59 -3.43 3.70 -5.98
CA ILE A 59 -2.95 4.76 -6.86
C ILE A 59 -1.80 4.24 -7.69
N ASP A 60 -1.86 4.45 -9.00
CA ASP A 60 -0.72 4.20 -9.87
C ASP A 60 0.28 5.37 -9.83
N MET A 61 1.43 5.18 -10.47
CA MET A 61 2.50 6.17 -10.43
C MET A 61 2.18 7.45 -11.21
N TYR A 62 1.42 7.37 -12.30
CA TYR A 62 1.02 8.54 -13.09
C TYR A 62 -0.03 9.34 -12.34
N ALA A 63 -1.05 8.68 -11.82
CA ALA A 63 -2.06 9.27 -10.97
C ALA A 63 -1.42 10.00 -9.79
N PHE A 64 -0.46 9.37 -9.10
CA PHE A 64 0.29 10.01 -8.01
C PHE A 64 0.99 11.30 -8.43
N MET A 65 1.68 11.31 -9.59
CA MET A 65 2.34 12.52 -10.09
C MET A 65 1.32 13.61 -10.40
N ASP A 66 0.25 13.24 -11.12
CA ASP A 66 -0.80 14.17 -11.54
C ASP A 66 -1.51 14.81 -10.35
N VAL A 67 -1.81 14.05 -9.28
CA VAL A 67 -2.43 14.61 -8.06
C VAL A 67 -1.53 15.68 -7.44
N ILE A 68 -0.21 15.43 -7.35
CA ILE A 68 0.74 16.38 -6.77
C ILE A 68 0.91 17.61 -7.67
N ASP A 69 0.98 17.42 -8.97
CA ASP A 69 1.12 18.54 -9.91
C ASP A 69 -0.16 19.40 -9.94
N MET A 70 -1.35 18.81 -9.76
CA MET A 70 -2.64 19.53 -9.67
C MET A 70 -2.74 20.46 -8.46
N ILE A 71 -2.15 20.07 -7.33
CA ILE A 71 -2.09 20.93 -6.12
C ILE A 71 -0.91 21.91 -6.18
N GLY A 72 -0.20 22.00 -7.30
CA GLY A 72 0.92 22.91 -7.51
C GLY A 72 2.19 22.48 -6.77
N GLY A 73 2.48 21.17 -6.75
CA GLY A 73 3.65 20.58 -6.09
C GLY A 73 3.51 20.50 -4.57
N ILE A 74 4.47 19.87 -3.91
CA ILE A 74 4.51 19.74 -2.45
C ILE A 74 5.81 20.27 -1.87
N ASP A 75 5.74 20.79 -0.65
CA ASP A 75 6.90 21.27 0.10
C ASP A 75 7.31 20.21 1.13
N VAL A 76 8.57 19.79 1.10
CA VAL A 76 9.13 18.79 2.02
C VAL A 76 10.43 19.28 2.64
N HIS A 77 10.63 18.95 3.91
CA HIS A 77 11.91 19.13 4.58
C HIS A 77 12.64 17.79 4.65
N LEU A 78 13.90 17.75 4.19
CA LEU A 78 14.76 16.57 4.28
C LEU A 78 15.85 16.81 5.34
N ASP A 79 15.78 16.10 6.47
CA ASP A 79 16.78 16.21 7.54
C ASP A 79 18.20 15.83 7.07
N GLN A 80 18.27 14.94 6.08
CA GLN A 80 19.51 14.44 5.51
C GLN A 80 19.42 14.38 3.99
N ALA A 81 20.59 14.42 3.33
CA ALA A 81 20.65 14.25 1.89
C ALA A 81 20.16 12.84 1.49
N VAL A 82 19.39 12.76 0.41
CA VAL A 82 18.95 11.50 -0.20
C VAL A 82 19.76 11.27 -1.46
N ILE A 83 20.57 10.21 -1.47
CA ILE A 83 21.49 9.89 -2.58
C ILE A 83 21.21 8.47 -3.05
N ASP A 84 20.83 8.32 -4.32
CA ASP A 84 20.65 7.02 -4.97
C ASP A 84 21.38 6.98 -6.32
N PRO A 85 22.64 6.48 -6.36
CA PRO A 85 23.44 6.37 -7.57
C PRO A 85 22.91 5.31 -8.53
N THR A 86 22.01 4.42 -8.08
CA THR A 86 21.40 3.37 -8.91
C THR A 86 20.12 3.86 -9.58
N TYR A 87 19.47 4.88 -9.02
CA TYR A 87 18.28 5.49 -9.60
C TYR A 87 18.67 6.44 -10.73
N LYS A 88 18.53 5.97 -11.97
CA LYS A 88 18.79 6.78 -13.16
C LYS A 88 17.73 7.86 -13.35
N THR A 89 18.17 9.09 -13.55
CA THR A 89 17.32 10.23 -13.89
C THR A 89 17.68 10.75 -15.27
N PHE A 90 16.70 11.30 -15.96
CA PHE A 90 16.89 12.04 -17.21
C PHE A 90 16.12 13.35 -17.08
N ASP A 91 16.86 14.45 -16.96
CA ASP A 91 16.35 15.78 -16.72
C ASP A 91 17.16 16.77 -17.58
N GLY A 92 16.51 17.74 -18.22
CA GLY A 92 17.19 18.74 -19.05
C GLY A 92 17.96 18.19 -20.27
N GLY A 93 17.74 16.92 -20.66
CA GLY A 93 18.48 16.27 -21.74
C GLY A 93 19.72 15.50 -21.28
N GLU A 94 19.99 15.47 -19.97
CA GLU A 94 21.18 14.83 -19.40
C GLU A 94 20.82 13.64 -18.52
N TRP A 95 21.66 12.61 -18.56
CA TRP A 95 21.56 11.47 -17.66
C TRP A 95 22.25 11.79 -16.33
N GLY A 96 21.55 11.50 -15.24
CA GLY A 96 22.06 11.66 -13.89
C GLY A 96 21.63 10.53 -12.97
N THR A 97 21.85 10.78 -11.69
CA THR A 97 21.39 9.92 -10.60
C THR A 97 20.60 10.75 -9.61
N LEU A 98 19.76 10.10 -8.81
CA LEU A 98 18.93 10.79 -7.83
C LEU A 98 19.78 11.36 -6.69
N TYR A 99 19.67 12.67 -6.51
CA TYR A 99 20.31 13.41 -5.43
C TYR A 99 19.40 14.54 -4.96
N TYR A 100 19.10 14.56 -3.67
CA TYR A 100 18.49 15.68 -2.97
C TYR A 100 19.37 16.05 -1.79
N ARG A 101 19.77 17.33 -1.68
CA ARG A 101 20.48 17.84 -0.50
C ARG A 101 19.55 17.86 0.72
N ALA A 102 20.12 17.96 1.93
CA ALA A 102 19.32 18.27 3.12
C ALA A 102 18.70 19.69 3.03
N GLY A 103 17.58 19.89 3.74
CA GLY A 103 16.82 21.13 3.82
C GLY A 103 15.49 21.10 3.06
N ASP A 104 14.93 22.28 2.83
CA ASP A 104 13.62 22.45 2.19
C ASP A 104 13.67 22.27 0.67
N HIS A 105 12.67 21.57 0.14
CA HIS A 105 12.46 21.37 -1.29
C HIS A 105 11.00 21.56 -1.66
N HIS A 106 10.78 22.23 -2.79
CA HIS A 106 9.51 22.20 -3.50
C HIS A 106 9.58 21.14 -4.60
N LEU A 107 8.76 20.10 -4.52
CA LEU A 107 8.79 18.95 -5.40
C LEU A 107 7.56 18.92 -6.31
N SER A 108 7.80 18.80 -7.62
CA SER A 108 6.81 18.35 -8.60
C SER A 108 6.41 16.89 -8.36
N GLY A 109 5.33 16.43 -8.98
CA GLY A 109 4.87 15.05 -8.93
C GLY A 109 5.95 14.05 -9.31
N LYS A 110 6.69 14.30 -10.40
CA LYS A 110 7.84 13.46 -10.82
C LYS A 110 8.92 13.38 -9.73
N GLN A 111 9.26 14.49 -9.09
CA GLN A 111 10.28 14.53 -8.04
C GLN A 111 9.80 13.88 -6.74
N ALA A 112 8.54 14.09 -6.36
CA ALA A 112 7.92 13.42 -5.22
C ALA A 112 7.86 11.89 -5.43
N LEU A 113 7.54 11.43 -6.64
CA LEU A 113 7.49 10.01 -6.97
C LEU A 113 8.88 9.38 -6.86
N ARG A 114 9.89 10.07 -7.35
CA ARG A 114 11.30 9.68 -7.22
C ARG A 114 11.70 9.52 -5.75
N LEU A 115 11.36 10.50 -4.91
CA LEU A 115 11.60 10.46 -3.46
C LEU A 115 10.86 9.29 -2.78
N ALA A 116 9.61 9.02 -3.16
CA ALA A 116 8.81 7.90 -2.62
C ALA A 116 9.36 6.52 -3.01
N ARG A 117 10.07 6.42 -4.14
CA ARG A 117 10.53 5.15 -4.73
C ARG A 117 11.99 4.80 -4.46
N THR A 118 12.83 5.78 -4.16
CA THR A 118 14.26 5.57 -3.91
C THR A 118 14.49 4.54 -2.79
N ARG A 119 15.48 3.65 -3.01
CA ARG A 119 15.79 2.51 -2.12
C ARG A 119 17.22 2.53 -1.61
N HIS A 120 18.13 3.18 -2.32
CA HIS A 120 19.55 3.11 -2.00
C HIS A 120 19.90 3.92 -0.75
N THR A 121 20.92 3.47 0.00
CA THR A 121 21.40 3.99 1.31
C THR A 121 20.42 3.93 2.49
N SER A 122 19.22 3.38 2.32
CA SER A 122 18.15 3.51 3.31
C SER A 122 17.39 2.19 3.49
N SER A 123 17.15 1.77 4.74
CA SER A 123 16.34 0.59 5.05
C SER A 123 14.88 0.77 4.56
N ASP A 124 14.11 -0.33 4.49
CA ASP A 124 12.67 -0.26 4.16
C ASP A 124 11.88 0.70 5.09
N PHE A 125 12.39 0.91 6.31
CA PHE A 125 11.90 1.91 7.26
C PHE A 125 12.00 3.32 6.68
N ALA A 126 13.18 3.73 6.23
CA ALA A 126 13.41 5.06 5.67
C ALA A 126 12.64 5.31 4.37
N ARG A 127 12.36 4.26 3.57
CA ARG A 127 11.43 4.40 2.42
C ARG A 127 10.01 4.72 2.90
N SER A 128 9.54 4.00 3.90
CA SER A 128 8.19 4.17 4.46
C SER A 128 8.03 5.54 5.12
N GLU A 129 9.07 6.02 5.79
CA GLU A 129 9.15 7.36 6.36
C GLU A 129 9.00 8.46 5.30
N ARG A 130 9.71 8.36 4.17
CA ARG A 130 9.53 9.31 3.05
C ARG A 130 8.11 9.30 2.49
N GLN A 131 7.47 8.14 2.42
CA GLN A 131 6.09 8.05 1.96
C GLN A 131 5.12 8.75 2.94
N HIS A 132 5.35 8.60 4.25
CA HIS A 132 4.60 9.35 5.25
C HIS A 132 4.85 10.86 5.17
N LEU A 133 6.11 11.29 5.01
CA LEU A 133 6.48 12.69 4.79
C LEU A 133 5.75 13.30 3.60
N ILE A 134 5.68 12.56 2.49
CA ILE A 134 4.96 13.01 1.29
C ILE A 134 3.45 13.14 1.57
N LEU A 135 2.84 12.20 2.30
CA LEU A 135 1.42 12.28 2.64
C LEU A 135 1.11 13.48 3.54
N GLU A 136 1.99 13.79 4.49
CA GLU A 136 1.89 14.99 5.34
C GLU A 136 2.04 16.28 4.52
N ALA A 137 2.98 16.31 3.58
CA ALA A 137 3.17 17.44 2.67
C ALA A 137 1.96 17.64 1.74
N ILE A 138 1.35 16.56 1.24
CA ILE A 138 0.11 16.61 0.46
C ILE A 138 -1.03 17.20 1.31
N GLN A 139 -1.20 16.74 2.55
CA GLN A 139 -2.23 17.28 3.45
C GLN A 139 -2.02 18.78 3.69
N THR A 140 -0.80 19.18 4.02
CA THR A 140 -0.44 20.59 4.27
C THR A 140 -0.69 21.45 3.05
N LYS A 141 -0.29 20.97 1.87
CA LYS A 141 -0.51 21.67 0.61
C LYS A 141 -2.01 21.79 0.31
N ALA A 142 -2.78 20.72 0.47
CA ALA A 142 -4.23 20.74 0.25
C ALA A 142 -4.92 21.76 1.17
N LEU A 143 -4.56 21.83 2.45
CA LEU A 143 -5.08 22.83 3.39
C LEU A 143 -4.77 24.27 2.95
N ASN A 144 -3.53 24.51 2.49
CA ASN A 144 -3.05 25.84 2.11
C ASN A 144 -3.47 26.28 0.71
N PHE A 145 -3.76 25.32 -0.19
CA PHE A 145 -4.21 25.60 -1.55
C PHE A 145 -5.51 26.41 -1.57
N GLY A 146 -6.27 26.38 -0.47
CA GLY A 146 -7.48 27.17 -0.31
C GLY A 146 -8.53 26.69 -1.28
N PHE A 147 -9.33 25.71 -0.87
CA PHE A 147 -10.54 25.32 -1.60
C PHE A 147 -11.60 26.42 -1.42
N GLY A 148 -11.34 27.60 -2.01
CA GLY A 148 -12.11 28.83 -1.83
C GLY A 148 -13.51 28.75 -2.43
N ASP A 149 -13.74 27.82 -3.36
CA ASP A 149 -15.06 27.42 -3.80
C ASP A 149 -15.20 25.89 -3.89
N ALA A 150 -16.43 25.40 -3.69
CA ALA A 150 -16.74 23.98 -3.70
C ALA A 150 -16.60 23.33 -5.09
N GLU A 151 -16.61 24.13 -6.16
CA GLU A 151 -16.54 23.66 -7.55
C GLU A 151 -15.13 23.21 -7.92
N SER A 152 -14.11 23.97 -7.51
CA SER A 152 -12.70 23.61 -7.68
C SER A 152 -12.36 22.33 -6.92
N LEU A 153 -12.81 22.22 -5.66
CA LEU A 153 -12.63 21.00 -4.86
C LEU A 153 -13.31 19.79 -5.50
N LYS A 154 -14.55 19.95 -5.98
CA LYS A 154 -15.29 18.90 -6.66
C LYS A 154 -14.56 18.43 -7.92
N SER A 155 -14.13 19.36 -8.77
CA SER A 155 -13.43 19.06 -10.01
C SER A 155 -12.11 18.32 -9.74
N MET A 156 -11.35 18.75 -8.73
CA MET A 156 -10.13 18.06 -8.32
C MET A 156 -10.42 16.65 -7.79
N ALA A 157 -11.43 16.52 -6.92
CA ALA A 157 -11.80 15.22 -6.37
C ALA A 157 -12.27 14.25 -7.47
N GLU A 158 -13.03 14.72 -8.47
CA GLU A 158 -13.42 13.92 -9.64
C GLU A 158 -12.20 13.45 -10.44
N VAL A 159 -11.24 14.33 -10.70
CA VAL A 159 -10.03 13.96 -11.44
C VAL A 159 -9.18 12.95 -10.65
N ILE A 160 -8.98 13.18 -9.36
CA ILE A 160 -8.23 12.26 -8.48
C ILE A 160 -8.90 10.88 -8.45
N LEU A 161 -10.21 10.83 -8.23
CA LEU A 161 -10.98 9.59 -8.16
C LEU A 161 -11.01 8.86 -9.51
N SER A 162 -11.05 9.59 -10.64
CA SER A 162 -11.01 8.97 -11.98
C SER A 162 -9.69 8.28 -12.30
N ARG A 163 -8.60 8.64 -11.59
CA ARG A 163 -7.25 8.10 -11.76
C ARG A 163 -6.83 7.14 -10.65
N THR A 164 -7.75 6.82 -9.74
CA THR A 164 -7.48 6.01 -8.56
C THR A 164 -8.47 4.85 -8.52
N GLU A 165 -8.01 3.65 -8.23
CA GLU A 165 -8.91 2.53 -7.92
C GLU A 165 -9.28 2.61 -6.43
N THR A 166 -10.57 2.79 -6.12
CA THR A 166 -11.06 2.97 -4.74
C THR A 166 -12.53 2.61 -4.60
N ASP A 167 -12.93 2.22 -3.38
CA ASP A 167 -14.33 2.05 -2.96
C ASP A 167 -14.92 3.29 -2.27
N ILE A 168 -14.21 4.43 -2.32
CA ILE A 168 -14.65 5.74 -1.83
C ILE A 168 -15.31 6.49 -2.98
N ASN A 169 -16.57 6.89 -2.82
CA ASN A 169 -17.24 7.72 -3.82
C ASN A 169 -16.94 9.23 -3.64
N LEU A 170 -17.32 10.05 -4.62
CA LEU A 170 -17.07 11.50 -4.62
C LEU A 170 -17.61 12.21 -3.37
N ALA A 171 -18.83 11.89 -2.94
CA ALA A 171 -19.44 12.51 -1.76
C ALA A 171 -18.70 12.12 -0.49
N GLU A 172 -18.27 10.85 -0.37
CA GLU A 172 -17.43 10.39 0.73
C GLU A 172 -16.07 11.07 0.73
N ALA A 173 -15.40 11.18 -0.42
CA ALA A 173 -14.10 11.83 -0.54
C ALA A 173 -14.16 13.31 -0.09
N ILE A 174 -15.14 14.07 -0.59
CA ILE A 174 -15.37 15.46 -0.18
C ILE A 174 -15.69 15.54 1.32
N SER A 175 -16.55 14.64 1.81
CA SER A 175 -16.91 14.56 3.23
C SER A 175 -15.69 14.26 4.11
N TYR A 176 -14.84 13.31 3.73
CA TYR A 176 -13.62 12.97 4.46
C TYR A 176 -12.63 14.12 4.45
N PHE A 177 -12.46 14.80 3.32
CA PHE A 177 -11.66 16.00 3.24
C PHE A 177 -12.12 17.03 4.28
N PHE A 178 -13.38 17.48 4.24
CA PHE A 178 -13.84 18.51 5.19
C PHE A 178 -13.80 18.07 6.66
N ARG A 179 -14.09 16.80 6.96
CA ARG A 179 -14.08 16.28 8.33
C ARG A 179 -12.67 16.12 8.91
N TYR A 180 -11.73 15.65 8.10
CA TYR A 180 -10.45 15.13 8.58
C TYR A 180 -9.24 15.96 8.12
N GLN A 181 -9.40 16.93 7.21
CA GLN A 181 -8.29 17.75 6.70
C GLN A 181 -7.43 18.38 7.81
N SER A 182 -8.03 18.75 8.93
CA SER A 182 -7.34 19.40 10.06
C SER A 182 -6.75 18.43 11.10
N PHE A 183 -6.86 17.13 10.88
CA PHE A 183 -6.37 16.14 11.83
C PHE A 183 -4.85 16.01 11.71
N LYS A 184 -4.18 15.82 12.85
CA LYS A 184 -2.73 15.62 12.85
C LYS A 184 -2.40 14.24 12.28
N ILE A 185 -1.55 14.20 11.26
CA ILE A 185 -0.94 12.95 10.79
C ILE A 185 0.21 12.58 11.73
N ASN A 186 0.16 11.37 12.27
CA ASN A 186 1.28 10.73 12.93
C ASN A 186 1.73 9.55 12.07
N GLY A 187 2.85 9.75 11.38
CA GLY A 187 3.56 8.71 10.65
C GLY A 187 4.73 8.15 11.43
N GLY A 188 5.64 7.51 10.70
CA GLY A 188 6.89 6.92 11.22
C GLY A 188 6.76 5.46 11.69
N TYR A 189 5.55 4.92 11.77
CA TYR A 189 5.35 3.53 12.16
C TYR A 189 5.49 2.60 10.96
N THR A 190 6.44 1.66 11.01
CA THR A 190 6.67 0.68 9.95
C THR A 190 6.83 -0.70 10.55
N VAL A 191 6.08 -1.68 10.03
CA VAL A 191 6.30 -3.10 10.32
C VAL A 191 7.56 -3.55 9.59
N SER A 192 8.57 -4.04 10.32
CA SER A 192 9.89 -4.32 9.75
C SER A 192 10.63 -5.41 10.53
N SER A 193 11.78 -5.84 10.01
CA SER A 193 12.69 -6.76 10.71
C SER A 193 13.33 -6.14 11.96
N GLY A 194 13.26 -4.82 12.13
CA GLY A 194 13.75 -4.12 13.33
C GLY A 194 12.76 -4.15 14.51
N ASN A 195 11.56 -4.70 14.33
CA ASN A 195 10.55 -4.76 15.40
C ASN A 195 9.82 -6.10 15.49
N VAL A 196 8.87 -6.38 14.59
CA VAL A 196 7.92 -7.49 14.71
C VAL A 196 8.09 -8.56 13.64
N LEU A 197 9.02 -8.37 12.70
CA LEU A 197 9.30 -9.33 11.64
C LEU A 197 10.69 -9.95 11.79
N VAL A 198 10.86 -11.08 11.12
CA VAL A 198 12.15 -11.72 10.86
C VAL A 198 12.32 -11.91 9.36
N SER A 199 13.54 -11.77 8.87
CA SER A 199 13.86 -12.12 7.48
C SER A 199 14.20 -13.61 7.43
N LYS A 200 13.52 -14.36 6.57
CA LYS A 200 13.84 -15.75 6.26
C LYS A 200 14.08 -15.89 4.76
N TYR A 201 14.92 -16.85 4.37
CA TYR A 201 15.07 -17.24 2.99
C TYR A 201 14.06 -18.34 2.68
N THR A 202 13.36 -18.23 1.54
CA THR A 202 12.33 -19.21 1.14
C THR A 202 12.87 -20.64 1.03
N GLY A 203 14.15 -20.81 0.69
CA GLY A 203 14.78 -22.14 0.66
C GLY A 203 14.88 -22.82 2.03
N ASP A 204 14.77 -22.08 3.12
CA ASP A 204 14.92 -22.59 4.49
C ASP A 204 13.57 -22.96 5.13
N LEU A 205 12.44 -22.62 4.49
CA LEU A 205 11.11 -22.96 4.99
C LEU A 205 10.83 -24.45 4.79
N LYS A 206 10.32 -25.09 5.85
CA LYS A 206 9.85 -26.49 5.78
C LYS A 206 8.54 -26.60 5.02
N ARG A 207 8.25 -27.77 4.42
CA ARG A 207 7.03 -27.99 3.62
C ARG A 207 5.75 -27.71 4.44
N GLU A 208 5.74 -28.05 5.74
CA GLU A 208 4.60 -27.77 6.62
C GLU A 208 4.44 -26.27 6.94
N GLU A 209 5.52 -25.48 6.88
CA GLU A 209 5.50 -24.02 7.17
C GLU A 209 4.94 -23.19 6.01
N TYR A 210 4.69 -23.79 4.84
CA TYR A 210 4.07 -23.09 3.70
C TYR A 210 2.57 -22.84 3.86
N ASN A 211 1.94 -23.35 4.93
CA ASN A 211 0.49 -23.30 5.16
C ASN A 211 -0.32 -23.62 3.89
N CYS A 212 0.05 -24.74 3.27
CA CYS A 212 -0.63 -25.33 2.13
C CYS A 212 -1.73 -26.24 2.68
N GLU A 213 -2.96 -25.74 2.80
CA GLU A 213 -4.11 -26.63 3.03
C GLU A 213 -4.24 -27.56 1.82
N GLU A 214 -4.22 -28.88 2.04
CA GLU A 214 -4.52 -29.87 1.00
C GLU A 214 -5.97 -29.65 0.57
N VAL A 215 -6.18 -29.13 -0.65
CA VAL A 215 -7.52 -29.05 -1.22
C VAL A 215 -7.90 -30.48 -1.64
N GLU A 216 -8.64 -31.19 -0.79
CA GLU A 216 -9.26 -32.47 -1.16
C GLU A 216 -10.21 -32.25 -2.34
N GLU A 217 -9.87 -32.81 -3.51
CA GLU A 217 -10.75 -32.89 -4.67
C GLU A 217 -12.01 -33.71 -4.32
N GLN A 218 -13.09 -33.03 -3.94
CA GLN A 218 -14.42 -33.66 -3.95
C GLN A 218 -14.84 -33.87 -5.40
N ASN A 219 -14.70 -35.11 -5.88
CA ASN A 219 -15.16 -35.58 -7.18
C ASN A 219 -16.64 -36.02 -7.09
N PRO A 220 -17.63 -35.30 -7.66
CA PRO A 220 -18.98 -35.80 -7.77
C PRO A 220 -19.11 -36.61 -9.06
N LEU A 221 -19.26 -37.91 -8.85
CA LEU A 221 -19.76 -38.95 -9.75
C LEU A 221 -20.47 -38.47 -11.03
N GLN A 222 -20.00 -39.03 -12.15
CA GLN A 222 -20.65 -39.04 -13.46
C GLN A 222 -22.10 -39.55 -13.36
N GLU A 223 -23.07 -38.71 -13.71
CA GLU A 223 -24.33 -39.15 -14.29
C GLU A 223 -24.44 -38.62 -15.72
N THR A 224 -24.44 -39.56 -16.65
CA THR A 224 -24.72 -39.37 -18.08
C THR A 224 -26.17 -38.99 -18.30
N LEU A 225 -26.46 -38.03 -19.20
CA LEU A 225 -27.54 -38.01 -20.21
C LEU A 225 -27.55 -36.64 -20.97
N PRO A 226 -28.20 -36.52 -22.15
CA PRO A 226 -27.57 -35.99 -23.37
C PRO A 226 -27.90 -34.52 -23.70
N ALA A 227 -27.09 -33.93 -24.59
CA ALA A 227 -27.27 -32.56 -25.10
C ALA A 227 -28.60 -32.36 -25.87
N PRO A 228 -29.17 -31.13 -25.89
CA PRO A 228 -28.82 -30.26 -27.02
C PRO A 228 -28.70 -28.74 -26.74
N LEU A 229 -27.78 -28.13 -27.50
CA LEU A 229 -27.83 -26.84 -28.19
C LEU A 229 -28.56 -25.65 -27.53
N THR A 230 -27.79 -24.75 -26.89
CA THR A 230 -27.65 -23.34 -27.30
C THR A 230 -26.43 -22.76 -26.57
N ALA A 231 -25.48 -22.21 -27.34
CA ALA A 231 -24.28 -21.60 -26.80
C ALA A 231 -24.60 -20.21 -26.23
N VAL A 232 -24.48 -20.07 -24.91
CA VAL A 232 -24.17 -18.79 -24.26
C VAL A 232 -22.65 -18.82 -24.00
N PRO A 233 -21.88 -17.75 -24.27
CA PRO A 233 -20.47 -17.76 -23.92
C PRO A 233 -20.36 -17.73 -22.40
N SER A 234 -20.14 -18.90 -21.81
CA SER A 234 -19.76 -19.05 -20.41
C SER A 234 -18.42 -18.36 -20.22
N THR A 235 -18.41 -17.29 -19.43
CA THR A 235 -17.19 -16.78 -18.81
C THR A 235 -16.54 -17.94 -18.08
N ALA A 236 -15.38 -18.39 -18.57
CA ALA A 236 -14.58 -19.38 -17.89
C ALA A 236 -14.16 -18.80 -16.53
N GLU A 237 -14.83 -19.19 -15.46
CA GLU A 237 -14.29 -19.06 -14.10
C GLU A 237 -12.99 -19.85 -14.09
N LYS A 238 -11.86 -19.12 -14.13
CA LYS A 238 -10.56 -19.71 -13.85
C LYS A 238 -10.65 -20.33 -12.45
N SER A 239 -10.31 -21.60 -12.35
CA SER A 239 -10.09 -22.25 -11.05
C SER A 239 -9.15 -21.37 -10.21
N PRO A 240 -9.38 -21.27 -8.87
CA PRO A 240 -8.46 -20.56 -8.01
C PRO A 240 -7.06 -21.14 -8.19
N PRO A 241 -6.02 -20.33 -8.43
CA PRO A 241 -4.68 -20.84 -8.58
C PRO A 241 -4.25 -21.56 -7.31
N ASP A 242 -3.70 -22.77 -7.45
CA ASP A 242 -3.23 -23.61 -6.35
C ASP A 242 -2.36 -22.79 -5.38
N PRO A 243 -2.67 -22.80 -4.08
CA PRO A 243 -1.95 -22.04 -3.06
C PRO A 243 -0.45 -22.37 -3.01
N CYS A 244 -0.03 -23.53 -3.51
CA CYS A 244 1.35 -24.03 -3.50
C CYS A 244 2.02 -24.01 -4.89
N ALA A 245 1.28 -23.75 -5.97
CA ALA A 245 1.80 -23.82 -7.33
C ALA A 245 2.91 -22.79 -7.64
N ASN A 246 3.07 -21.75 -6.81
CA ASN A 246 4.10 -20.72 -7.01
C ASN A 246 4.67 -20.22 -5.68
N ILE A 247 5.23 -21.11 -4.87
CA ILE A 247 6.21 -20.67 -3.87
C ILE A 247 7.41 -20.14 -4.67
N GLU A 248 7.63 -18.82 -4.66
CA GLU A 248 8.80 -18.16 -5.25
C GLU A 248 10.06 -18.59 -4.48
N LYS A 249 10.62 -19.76 -4.84
CA LYS A 249 11.87 -20.28 -4.25
C LYS A 249 13.02 -19.38 -4.64
N GLY A 250 13.87 -19.07 -3.67
CA GLY A 250 15.13 -18.37 -3.89
C GLY A 250 15.13 -16.88 -3.53
N GLU A 251 14.10 -16.41 -2.82
CA GLU A 251 14.00 -15.03 -2.38
C GLU A 251 13.96 -14.90 -0.84
N TYR A 252 14.35 -13.71 -0.36
CA TYR A 252 14.11 -13.29 1.01
C TYR A 252 12.66 -12.83 1.19
N ILE A 253 12.08 -13.25 2.31
CA ILE A 253 10.72 -12.94 2.74
C ILE A 253 10.74 -12.39 4.17
N LEU A 254 9.64 -11.75 4.56
CA LEU A 254 9.43 -11.26 5.91
C LEU A 254 8.31 -12.05 6.56
N LEU A 255 8.56 -12.63 7.73
CA LEU A 255 7.57 -13.36 8.52
C LEU A 255 7.39 -12.69 9.88
N PRO A 256 6.22 -12.81 10.53
CA PRO A 256 6.07 -12.38 11.90
C PRO A 256 7.07 -13.11 12.80
N HIS A 257 7.53 -12.44 13.85
CA HIS A 257 8.42 -13.05 14.83
C HIS A 257 7.74 -14.29 15.45
N GLY A 258 8.44 -15.44 15.43
CA GLY A 258 7.90 -16.71 15.90
C GLY A 258 6.72 -17.25 15.08
N ASP A 259 6.52 -16.75 13.86
CA ASP A 259 5.38 -17.06 12.99
C ASP A 259 4.00 -16.72 13.65
N ASP A 260 4.01 -15.80 14.62
CA ASP A 260 2.84 -15.38 15.38
C ASP A 260 2.28 -14.03 14.90
N TRP A 261 1.14 -14.10 14.21
CA TRP A 261 0.39 -12.92 13.76
C TRP A 261 -0.06 -12.01 14.91
N ASN A 262 -0.20 -12.52 16.14
CA ASN A 262 -0.53 -11.68 17.28
C ASN A 262 0.56 -10.65 17.58
N THR A 263 1.83 -10.92 17.25
CA THR A 263 2.91 -9.93 17.42
C THR A 263 2.65 -8.67 16.58
N ILE A 264 2.19 -8.86 15.34
CA ILE A 264 1.81 -7.74 14.46
C ILE A 264 0.55 -7.06 15.00
N ARG A 265 -0.47 -7.81 15.42
CA ARG A 265 -1.71 -7.24 15.99
C ARG A 265 -1.44 -6.40 17.25
N VAL A 266 -0.58 -6.88 18.14
CA VAL A 266 -0.15 -6.15 19.34
C VAL A 266 0.57 -4.86 18.96
N PHE A 267 1.40 -4.87 17.92
CA PHE A 267 2.05 -3.68 17.40
C PHE A 267 1.04 -2.65 16.88
N PHE A 268 0.07 -3.08 16.07
CA PHE A 268 -1.00 -2.20 15.59
C PHE A 268 -1.80 -1.61 16.76
N ASN A 269 -2.23 -2.45 17.71
CA ASN A 269 -2.99 -2.03 18.88
C ASN A 269 -2.20 -1.02 19.72
N LYS A 270 -0.92 -1.29 19.99
CA LYS A 270 -0.05 -0.36 20.72
C LYS A 270 0.00 1.02 20.04
N ILE A 271 0.15 1.07 18.73
CA ILE A 271 0.25 2.34 17.99
C ILE A 271 -1.09 3.07 17.96
N ILE A 272 -2.19 2.36 17.66
CA ILE A 272 -3.52 2.95 17.47
C ILE A 272 -4.14 3.38 18.81
N GLU A 273 -4.11 2.50 19.81
CA GLU A 273 -4.75 2.75 21.11
C GLU A 273 -3.89 3.62 22.02
N GLN A 274 -2.61 3.24 22.18
CA GLN A 274 -1.72 3.87 23.17
C GLN A 274 -0.98 5.09 22.62
N GLY A 275 -1.07 5.34 21.31
CA GLY A 275 -0.62 6.57 20.68
C GLY A 275 0.89 6.80 20.72
N ALA A 276 1.67 5.71 20.75
CA ALA A 276 3.12 5.64 20.92
C ALA A 276 3.92 6.82 20.34
#